data_AF-A0A524PY34-F1
#
_entry.id   AF-A0A524PY34-F1
#
_cell.length_a   1.000
_cell.length_b   1.000
_cell.length_c   1.000
_cell.angle_alpha   90.00
_cell.angle_beta   90.00
_cell.angle_gamma   90.00
#
_symmetry.space_group_name_H-M   'P 1'
#
loop_
_entity.id
_entity.type
_entity.pdbx_description
1 polymer ?
#
loop_
_entity_poly.entity_id
_entity_poly.type
_entity_poly.pdbx_seq_one_letter_code
_entity_poly.pdbx_strand_id
1 'polypeptide(L)'
;MKRIHLLMIGVIVLSGCGRLVKVQENERTIRQVFSVQLSKDEIYDRSLEWSAKRLSRVNDDIVVKDREKGMIIARGTGVYSEYFDFLVDREFSYTLMIEAREGRYRITFDNFVVYYDERQLKSSTAIFKFEINKIRKQLDRLSDDLREYLAGKTADRKDEGVEEEW
;
A
#
# COMPACT_ATOMS: atom_id res chain seq x y z
N MET A 1 -38.66 25.78 -14.30
CA MET A 1 -38.37 24.33 -14.35
C MET A 1 -37.34 23.93 -15.41
N LYS A 2 -37.47 24.32 -16.70
CA LYS A 2 -36.51 23.95 -17.77
C LYS A 2 -35.03 24.35 -17.52
N ARG A 3 -34.77 25.47 -16.85
CA ARG A 3 -33.39 25.93 -16.53
C ARG A 3 -32.69 25.12 -15.43
N ILE A 4 -33.45 24.50 -14.52
CA ILE A 4 -32.90 23.70 -13.41
C ILE A 4 -32.42 22.33 -13.91
N HIS A 5 -33.14 21.72 -14.87
CA HIS A 5 -32.71 20.46 -15.49
C HIS A 5 -31.44 20.62 -16.34
N LEU A 6 -31.31 21.76 -17.04
CA LEU A 6 -30.10 22.09 -17.80
C LEU A 6 -28.87 22.28 -16.88
N LEU A 7 -29.08 22.84 -15.68
CA LEU A 7 -28.03 23.00 -14.67
C LEU A 7 -27.61 21.65 -14.05
N MET A 8 -28.56 20.75 -13.76
CA MET A 8 -28.25 19.41 -13.23
C MET A 8 -27.52 18.53 -14.25
N ILE A 9 -27.86 18.61 -15.54
CA ILE A 9 -27.15 17.89 -16.60
C ILE A 9 -25.71 18.41 -16.74
N GLY A 10 -25.49 19.72 -16.62
CA GLY A 10 -24.14 20.31 -16.65
C GLY A 10 -23.22 19.84 -15.51
N VAL A 11 -23.76 19.65 -14.30
CA VAL A 11 -22.99 19.17 -13.14
C VAL A 11 -22.58 17.69 -13.28
N ILE A 12 -23.42 16.87 -13.93
CA ILE A 12 -23.11 15.44 -14.16
C ILE A 12 -21.99 15.28 -15.19
N VAL A 13 -21.95 16.11 -16.24
CA VAL A 13 -20.90 16.02 -17.28
C VAL A 13 -19.52 16.45 -16.73
N LEU A 14 -19.47 17.42 -15.81
CA LEU A 14 -18.21 17.91 -15.24
C LEU A 14 -17.60 16.97 -14.18
N SER A 15 -18.38 16.07 -13.58
CA SER A 15 -17.89 15.15 -12.54
C SER A 15 -17.24 13.87 -13.09
N GLY A 16 -17.33 13.60 -14.41
CA GLY A 16 -16.80 12.39 -15.04
C GLY A 16 -15.29 12.38 -15.36
N CYS A 17 -14.63 13.53 -15.42
CA CYS A 17 -13.23 13.61 -15.89
C CYS A 17 -12.17 13.20 -14.86
N GLY A 18 -12.53 13.01 -13.58
CA GLY A 18 -11.56 12.70 -12.53
C GLY A 18 -10.98 11.28 -12.58
N ARG A 19 -11.59 10.34 -13.30
CA ARG A 19 -11.20 8.92 -13.27
C ARG A 19 -10.01 8.57 -14.16
N LEU A 20 -9.69 9.35 -15.18
CA LEU A 20 -8.60 9.05 -16.13
C LEU A 20 -7.32 9.85 -15.86
N VAL A 21 -7.18 10.44 -14.68
CA VAL A 21 -5.97 11.18 -14.28
C VAL A 21 -4.83 10.20 -14.09
N LYS A 22 -3.80 10.29 -14.94
CA LYS A 22 -2.56 9.53 -14.81
C LYS A 22 -1.65 10.19 -13.78
N VAL A 23 -0.94 9.36 -13.03
CA VAL A 23 0.00 9.76 -11.96
C VAL A 23 1.43 9.54 -12.44
N GLN A 24 2.36 10.42 -12.09
CA GLN A 24 3.78 10.25 -12.43
C GLN A 24 4.39 9.07 -11.66
N GLU A 25 5.50 8.52 -12.14
CA GLU A 25 6.09 7.31 -11.57
C GLU A 25 6.52 7.48 -10.10
N ASN A 26 7.11 8.62 -9.75
CA ASN A 26 7.50 8.97 -8.38
C ASN A 26 6.30 9.01 -7.41
N GLU A 27 5.14 9.47 -7.87
CA GLU A 27 3.90 9.56 -7.09
C GLU A 27 3.19 8.20 -6.93
N ARG A 28 3.62 7.17 -7.66
CA ARG A 28 3.11 5.79 -7.53
C ARG A 28 3.82 5.00 -6.43
N THR A 29 4.81 5.58 -5.76
CA THR A 29 5.47 4.93 -4.63
C THR A 29 4.83 5.38 -3.33
N ILE A 30 4.51 4.46 -2.44
CA ILE A 30 3.96 4.76 -1.10
C ILE A 30 5.07 4.50 -0.10
N ARG A 31 5.46 5.53 0.67
CA ARG A 31 6.51 5.42 1.69
C ARG A 31 6.00 5.93 3.02
N GLN A 32 6.29 5.19 4.08
CA GLN A 32 5.93 5.55 5.45
C GLN A 32 7.12 5.23 6.36
N VAL A 33 7.38 6.11 7.31
CA VAL A 33 8.46 5.96 8.29
C VAL A 33 7.82 5.94 9.67
N PHE A 34 8.26 5.00 10.51
CA PHE A 34 7.72 4.80 11.84
C PHE A 34 8.87 4.72 12.86
N SER A 35 8.70 5.42 13.97
CA SER A 35 9.61 5.36 15.12
C SER A 35 9.15 4.27 16.09
N VAL A 36 10.09 3.51 16.65
CA VAL A 36 9.86 2.42 17.59
C VAL A 36 11.01 2.32 18.59
N GLN A 37 10.74 1.88 19.82
CA GLN A 37 11.79 1.64 20.82
C GLN A 37 12.39 0.24 20.68
N LEU A 38 12.96 -0.04 19.51
CA LEU A 38 13.57 -1.33 19.18
C LEU A 38 14.91 -1.11 18.48
N SER A 39 15.83 -2.03 18.71
CA SER A 39 17.08 -2.06 17.96
C SER A 39 16.83 -2.42 16.49
N LYS A 40 17.78 -2.05 15.61
CA LYS A 40 17.72 -2.43 14.18
C LYS A 40 17.45 -3.92 13.99
N ASP A 41 18.13 -4.77 14.76
CA ASP A 41 18.05 -6.23 14.65
C ASP A 41 16.68 -6.77 15.10
N GLU A 42 16.11 -6.20 16.17
CA GLU A 42 14.77 -6.60 16.62
C GLU A 42 13.69 -6.19 15.61
N ILE A 43 13.80 -4.99 15.03
CA ILE A 43 12.90 -4.55 13.96
C ILE A 43 12.99 -5.52 12.80
N TYR A 44 14.21 -5.86 12.36
CA TYR A 44 14.43 -6.78 11.26
C TYR A 44 13.81 -8.16 11.53
N ASP A 45 14.16 -8.77 12.67
CA ASP A 45 13.71 -10.12 13.00
C ASP A 45 12.18 -10.19 13.15
N ARG A 46 11.57 -9.20 13.81
CA ARG A 46 10.10 -9.13 13.97
C ARG A 46 9.40 -8.81 12.64
N SER A 47 9.96 -7.95 11.81
CA SER A 47 9.40 -7.63 10.49
C SER A 47 9.47 -8.83 9.54
N LEU A 48 10.55 -9.62 9.63
CA LEU A 48 10.70 -10.86 8.88
C LEU A 48 9.68 -11.91 9.33
N GLU A 49 9.51 -12.08 10.64
CA GLU A 49 8.49 -12.96 11.22
C GLU A 49 7.08 -12.54 10.78
N TRP A 50 6.76 -11.25 10.89
CA TRP A 50 5.49 -10.69 10.44
C TRP A 50 5.26 -10.92 8.95
N SER A 51 6.28 -10.66 8.12
CA SER A 51 6.20 -10.86 6.67
C SER A 51 5.88 -12.31 6.34
N ALA A 52 6.57 -13.27 6.99
CA ALA A 52 6.33 -14.70 6.77
C ALA A 52 4.91 -15.14 7.17
N LYS A 53 4.32 -14.51 8.20
CA LYS A 53 2.93 -14.79 8.61
C LYS A 53 1.91 -14.15 7.66
N ARG A 54 2.18 -12.91 7.24
CA ARG A 54 1.23 -12.08 6.51
C ARG A 54 1.16 -12.40 5.02
N LEU A 55 2.30 -12.75 4.44
CA LEU A 55 2.51 -13.08 3.03
C LEU A 55 2.39 -14.60 2.84
N SER A 56 1.16 -15.09 2.92
CA SER A 56 0.84 -16.53 2.88
C SER A 56 0.08 -16.95 1.63
N ARG A 57 -0.24 -16.01 0.72
CA ARG A 57 -0.90 -16.36 -0.54
C ARG A 57 0.10 -16.99 -1.50
N VAL A 58 -0.41 -17.77 -2.46
CA VAL A 58 0.39 -18.51 -3.44
C VAL A 58 1.37 -17.63 -4.22
N ASN A 59 0.99 -16.37 -4.47
CA ASN A 59 1.80 -15.41 -5.23
C ASN A 59 2.64 -14.48 -4.34
N ASP A 60 2.53 -14.61 -3.03
CA ASP A 60 3.33 -13.80 -2.09
C ASP A 60 4.67 -14.50 -1.83
N ASP A 61 5.75 -13.74 -1.73
CA ASP A 61 7.09 -14.30 -1.52
C ASP A 61 8.04 -13.30 -0.85
N ILE A 62 9.01 -13.80 -0.07
CA ILE A 62 10.10 -12.99 0.50
C ILE A 62 11.33 -13.16 -0.39
N VAL A 63 11.56 -12.16 -1.23
CA VAL A 63 12.58 -12.20 -2.30
C VAL A 63 13.98 -11.91 -1.78
N VAL A 64 14.12 -10.95 -0.85
CA VAL A 64 15.42 -10.54 -0.30
C VAL A 64 15.36 -10.47 1.21
N LYS A 65 16.41 -11.00 1.85
CA LYS A 65 16.65 -10.94 3.29
C LYS A 65 18.10 -10.54 3.52
N ASP A 66 18.33 -9.30 3.92
CA ASP A 66 19.66 -8.76 4.22
C ASP A 66 19.67 -8.19 5.64
N ARG A 67 20.10 -9.02 6.60
CA ARG A 67 20.13 -8.64 8.03
C ARG A 67 21.15 -7.53 8.30
N GLU A 68 22.28 -7.55 7.61
CA GLU A 68 23.34 -6.55 7.81
C GLU A 68 22.82 -5.16 7.48
N LYS A 69 22.16 -5.02 6.33
CA LYS A 69 21.53 -3.76 5.89
C LYS A 69 20.18 -3.48 6.54
N GLY A 70 19.62 -4.43 7.31
CA GLY A 70 18.28 -4.33 7.89
C GLY A 70 17.17 -4.30 6.84
N MET A 71 17.35 -4.96 5.69
CA MET A 71 16.46 -4.85 4.54
C MET A 71 15.73 -6.16 4.24
N ILE A 72 14.41 -6.06 4.05
CA ILE A 72 13.54 -7.14 3.61
C ILE A 72 12.81 -6.65 2.35
N ILE A 73 12.84 -7.44 1.28
CA ILE A 73 12.04 -7.17 0.07
C ILE A 73 11.14 -8.38 -0.17
N ALA A 74 9.86 -8.11 -0.35
CA ALA A 74 8.84 -9.11 -0.58
C ALA A 74 7.90 -8.71 -1.72
N ARG A 75 7.21 -9.69 -2.28
CA ARG A 75 6.08 -9.51 -3.18
C ARG A 75 4.81 -9.88 -2.42
N GLY A 76 3.78 -9.07 -2.57
CA GLY A 76 2.49 -9.33 -1.99
C GLY A 76 1.36 -9.09 -2.98
N THR A 77 0.22 -9.67 -2.67
CA THR A 77 -1.02 -9.50 -3.43
C THR A 77 -2.14 -8.97 -2.53
N GLY A 78 -2.96 -8.10 -3.08
CA GLY A 78 -4.10 -7.50 -2.42
C GLY A 78 -5.33 -7.48 -3.31
N VAL A 79 -6.47 -7.08 -2.73
CA VAL A 79 -7.74 -6.93 -3.45
C VAL A 79 -8.35 -5.58 -3.09
N TYR A 80 -8.92 -4.89 -4.07
CA TYR A 80 -9.78 -3.72 -3.84
C TYR A 80 -11.03 -3.77 -4.71
N SER A 81 -12.15 -3.22 -4.21
CA SER A 81 -13.37 -3.08 -5.01
C SER A 81 -13.32 -1.83 -5.90
N GLU A 82 -13.43 -2.03 -7.21
CA GLU A 82 -13.38 -1.00 -8.25
C GLU A 82 -14.67 -0.16 -8.32
N TYR A 83 -15.82 -0.83 -8.30
CA TYR A 83 -17.15 -0.21 -8.29
C TYR A 83 -17.83 -0.53 -6.98
N PHE A 84 -18.51 0.46 -6.36
CA PHE A 84 -19.26 0.39 -5.09
C PHE A 84 -18.99 -0.89 -4.30
N ASP A 85 -18.05 -0.91 -3.35
CA ASP A 85 -17.57 -1.95 -2.40
C ASP A 85 -18.04 -3.45 -2.47
N PHE A 86 -18.71 -3.91 -3.52
CA PHE A 86 -19.45 -5.16 -3.67
C PHE A 86 -19.62 -5.63 -5.13
N LEU A 87 -19.30 -4.81 -6.15
CA LEU A 87 -19.62 -5.14 -7.55
C LEU A 87 -18.48 -5.82 -8.32
N VAL A 88 -17.25 -5.30 -8.19
CA VAL A 88 -16.10 -5.81 -8.95
C VAL A 88 -14.85 -5.69 -8.10
N ASP A 89 -14.34 -6.83 -7.67
CA ASP A 89 -13.05 -6.92 -7.01
C ASP A 89 -11.92 -6.99 -8.03
N ARG A 90 -10.84 -6.26 -7.74
CA ARG A 90 -9.61 -6.25 -8.52
C ARG A 90 -8.47 -6.73 -7.66
N GLU A 91 -7.84 -7.79 -8.13
CA GLU A 91 -6.56 -8.21 -7.59
C GLU A 91 -5.46 -7.28 -8.05
N PHE A 92 -4.49 -7.06 -7.18
CA PHE A 92 -3.27 -6.35 -7.53
C PHE A 92 -2.07 -6.99 -6.83
N SER A 93 -0.89 -6.86 -7.43
CA SER A 93 0.38 -7.19 -6.81
C SER A 93 1.18 -5.93 -6.50
N TYR A 94 2.10 -6.03 -5.54
CA TYR A 94 3.00 -4.97 -5.15
C TYR A 94 4.35 -5.55 -4.69
N THR A 95 5.39 -4.73 -4.75
CA THR A 95 6.62 -4.96 -3.98
C THR A 95 6.48 -4.26 -2.64
N LEU A 96 6.85 -4.94 -1.56
CA LEU A 96 7.00 -4.40 -0.22
C LEU A 96 8.50 -4.41 0.12
N MET A 97 9.02 -3.27 0.55
CA MET A 97 10.37 -3.15 1.10
C MET A 97 10.28 -2.60 2.52
N ILE A 98 10.93 -3.28 3.47
CA ILE A 98 11.07 -2.86 4.85
C ILE A 98 12.56 -2.60 5.11
N GLU A 99 12.88 -1.41 5.58
CA GLU A 99 14.23 -0.99 5.93
C GLU A 99 14.29 -0.61 7.42
N ALA A 100 14.98 -1.44 8.20
CA ALA A 100 15.21 -1.25 9.62
C ALA A 100 16.46 -0.39 9.86
N ARG A 101 16.33 0.57 10.79
CA ARG A 101 17.44 1.33 11.37
C ARG A 101 17.26 1.38 12.88
N GLU A 102 18.23 1.92 13.59
CA GLU A 102 18.11 2.07 15.04
C GLU A 102 16.90 2.96 15.40
N GLY A 103 15.97 2.43 16.19
CA GLY A 103 14.81 3.15 16.69
C GLY A 103 13.73 3.53 15.66
N ARG A 104 13.86 3.09 14.40
CA ARG A 104 12.88 3.40 13.35
C ARG A 104 12.98 2.46 12.16
N TYR A 105 11.92 2.42 11.37
CA TYR A 105 11.90 1.68 10.13
C TYR A 105 11.09 2.39 9.06
N ARG A 106 11.40 2.08 7.80
CA ARG A 106 10.68 2.57 6.63
C ARG A 106 9.99 1.42 5.92
N ILE A 107 8.73 1.62 5.57
CA ILE A 107 7.99 0.76 4.66
C ILE A 107 7.89 1.48 3.32
N THR A 108 8.22 0.79 2.24
CA THR A 108 8.00 1.25 0.87
C THR A 108 7.17 0.23 0.11
N PHE A 109 6.13 0.72 -0.57
CA PHE A 109 5.38 -0.06 -1.55
C PHE A 109 5.53 0.54 -2.93
N ASP A 110 5.85 -0.29 -3.91
CA ASP A 110 5.96 0.10 -5.30
C ASP A 110 5.55 -1.03 -6.27
N ASN A 111 5.78 -0.79 -7.56
CA ASN A 111 5.57 -1.75 -8.64
C ASN A 111 4.15 -2.37 -8.64
N PHE A 112 3.15 -1.49 -8.54
CA PHE A 112 1.75 -1.90 -8.52
C PHE A 112 1.31 -2.42 -9.89
N VAL A 113 0.82 -3.67 -9.92
CA VAL A 113 0.22 -4.28 -11.12
C VAL A 113 -1.21 -4.68 -10.79
N VAL A 114 -2.17 -4.24 -11.59
CA VAL A 114 -3.60 -4.55 -11.44
C VAL A 114 -3.98 -5.63 -12.43
N TYR A 115 -4.75 -6.61 -11.98
CA TYR A 115 -5.30 -7.69 -12.80
C TYR A 115 -6.78 -7.42 -13.09
N TYR A 116 -7.13 -7.39 -14.39
CA TYR A 116 -8.48 -7.06 -14.86
C TYR A 116 -9.35 -8.28 -15.15
N ASP A 117 -8.80 -9.48 -14.99
CA ASP A 117 -9.53 -10.74 -15.08
C ASP A 117 -9.11 -11.69 -13.95
N GLU A 118 -10.01 -12.60 -13.59
CA GLU A 118 -9.81 -13.57 -12.52
C GLU A 118 -8.68 -14.57 -12.84
N ARG A 119 -8.38 -14.76 -14.13
CA ARG A 119 -7.30 -15.64 -14.59
C ARG A 119 -5.95 -14.94 -14.66
N GLN A 120 -5.87 -13.66 -14.31
CA GLN A 120 -4.66 -12.84 -14.35
C GLN A 120 -3.98 -12.80 -15.74
N LEU A 121 -4.73 -13.02 -16.82
CA LEU A 121 -4.21 -12.96 -18.20
C LEU A 121 -4.15 -11.53 -18.72
N LYS A 122 -4.92 -10.61 -18.13
CA LYS A 122 -4.92 -9.19 -18.46
C LYS A 122 -4.47 -8.38 -17.25
N SER A 123 -3.28 -7.81 -17.35
CA SER A 123 -2.71 -6.95 -16.31
C SER A 123 -2.13 -5.66 -16.87
N SER A 124 -2.11 -4.61 -16.07
CA SER A 124 -1.27 -3.43 -16.35
C SER A 124 -0.71 -2.83 -15.08
N THR A 125 0.38 -2.08 -15.21
CA THR A 125 0.86 -1.21 -14.12
C THR A 125 -0.24 -0.23 -13.72
N ALA A 126 -0.45 -0.03 -12.42
CA ALA A 126 -1.38 0.98 -11.91
C ALA A 126 -0.84 2.37 -12.26
N ILE A 127 -1.48 3.04 -13.22
CA ILE A 127 -1.06 4.39 -13.67
C ILE A 127 -2.12 5.44 -13.35
N PHE A 128 -3.33 5.03 -13.00
CA PHE A 128 -4.43 5.95 -12.74
C PHE A 128 -4.55 6.29 -11.25
N LYS A 129 -4.82 7.56 -10.96
CA LYS A 129 -4.90 8.08 -9.60
C LYS A 129 -5.93 7.35 -8.73
N PHE A 130 -7.06 6.95 -9.32
CA PHE A 130 -8.09 6.24 -8.57
C PHE A 130 -7.63 4.83 -8.13
N GLU A 131 -6.89 4.11 -8.98
CA GLU A 131 -6.34 2.79 -8.65
C GLU A 131 -5.33 2.92 -7.52
N ILE A 132 -4.39 3.87 -7.66
CA ILE A 132 -3.37 4.15 -6.64
C ILE A 132 -4.00 4.52 -5.30
N ASN A 133 -5.06 5.33 -5.28
CA ASN A 133 -5.75 5.69 -4.05
C ASN A 133 -6.43 4.49 -3.38
N LYS A 134 -7.04 3.59 -4.18
CA LYS A 134 -7.68 2.37 -3.67
C LYS A 134 -6.65 1.38 -3.12
N ILE A 135 -5.55 1.18 -3.84
CA ILE A 135 -4.40 0.37 -3.42
C ILE A 135 -3.82 0.93 -2.12
N ARG A 136 -3.57 2.26 -2.06
CA ARG A 136 -3.06 2.94 -0.87
C ARG A 136 -3.90 2.64 0.38
N LYS A 137 -5.23 2.75 0.28
CA LYS A 137 -6.13 2.43 1.39
C LYS A 137 -5.97 1.00 1.93
N GLN A 138 -5.67 0.03 1.05
CA GLN A 138 -5.42 -1.36 1.49
C GLN A 138 -4.03 -1.51 2.12
N LEU A 139 -3.03 -0.83 1.56
CA LEU A 139 -1.66 -0.89 2.05
C LEU A 139 -1.46 -0.13 3.36
N ASP A 140 -2.21 0.95 3.60
CA ASP A 140 -2.21 1.66 4.89
C ASP A 140 -2.61 0.73 6.03
N ARG A 141 -3.62 -0.13 5.82
CA ARG A 141 -4.01 -1.16 6.81
C ARG A 141 -2.90 -2.17 7.05
N LEU A 142 -2.15 -2.52 6.01
CA LEU A 142 -1.03 -3.45 6.10
C LEU A 142 0.14 -2.83 6.88
N SER A 143 0.41 -1.54 6.65
CA SER A 143 1.39 -0.79 7.44
C SER A 143 0.99 -0.66 8.89
N ASP A 144 -0.28 -0.36 9.16
CA ASP A 144 -0.82 -0.28 10.53
C ASP A 144 -0.68 -1.63 11.25
N ASP A 145 -0.97 -2.74 10.58
CA ASP A 145 -0.80 -4.10 11.12
C ASP A 145 0.67 -4.41 11.47
N LEU A 146 1.64 -4.07 10.60
CA LEU A 146 3.06 -4.21 10.93
C LEU A 146 3.45 -3.31 12.10
N ARG A 147 2.97 -2.06 12.12
CA ARG A 147 3.25 -1.13 13.21
C ARG A 147 2.73 -1.66 14.54
N GLU A 148 1.50 -2.16 14.56
CA GLU A 148 0.91 -2.79 15.74
C GLU A 148 1.68 -4.05 16.15
N TYR A 149 2.14 -4.86 15.20
CA TYR A 149 2.95 -6.05 15.48
C TYR A 149 4.29 -5.70 16.14
N LEU A 150 4.96 -4.66 15.65
CA LEU A 150 6.24 -4.18 16.19
C LEU A 150 6.04 -3.49 17.54
N ALA A 151 4.98 -2.70 17.69
CA ALA A 151 4.61 -2.03 18.93
C ALA A 151 4.12 -3.02 20.00
N GLY A 152 3.39 -4.07 19.63
CA GLY A 152 2.68 -5.00 20.52
C GLY A 152 3.56 -5.92 21.36
N LYS A 153 4.89 -5.90 21.18
CA LYS A 153 5.86 -6.48 22.11
C LYS A 153 6.49 -5.44 23.07
N THR A 154 6.11 -4.18 22.95
CA THR A 154 6.69 -3.01 23.64
C THR A 154 5.66 -1.87 23.80
N ALA A 155 4.36 -2.18 23.89
CA ALA A 155 3.31 -1.17 23.88
C ALA A 155 3.10 -0.56 25.27
N ASP A 156 3.96 0.39 25.60
CA ASP A 156 3.56 1.60 26.31
C ASP A 156 3.97 2.82 25.47
N ARG A 157 2.98 3.67 25.20
CA ARG A 157 3.02 5.02 24.57
C ARG A 157 3.06 5.14 23.04
N LYS A 158 1.96 5.72 22.54
CA LYS A 158 1.79 6.40 21.26
C LYS A 158 2.82 7.52 21.10
N ASP A 159 3.40 7.64 19.92
CA ASP A 159 3.82 8.94 19.38
C ASP A 159 3.61 9.00 17.86
N GLU A 160 3.33 10.23 17.43
CA GLU A 160 2.76 10.65 16.15
C GLU A 160 3.76 10.55 14.99
N GLY A 161 3.28 10.13 13.82
CA GLY A 161 4.08 10.04 12.61
C GLY A 161 4.44 11.42 12.08
N VAL A 162 5.74 11.71 12.02
CA VAL A 162 6.29 12.91 11.36
C VAL A 162 6.83 12.48 10.00
N GLU A 163 6.31 13.09 8.93
CA GLU A 163 6.90 13.03 7.59
C GLU A 163 8.20 13.84 7.61
N GLU A 164 9.35 13.16 7.71
CA GLU A 164 10.66 13.75 7.41
C GLU A 164 11.18 13.21 6.07
N GLU A 165 11.57 14.15 5.19
CA GLU A 165 12.33 13.87 3.97
C GLU A 165 13.70 13.25 4.30
N TRP A 166 14.07 12.23 3.53
CA TRP A 166 15.33 11.52 3.59
C TRP A 166 16.16 11.78 2.33
#